data_AF-D5Q6Q5-F1
#
_entry.id   AF-D5Q6Q5-F1
#
_cell.length_a   1.000
_cell.length_b   1.000
_cell.length_c   1.000
_cell.angle_alpha   90.00
_cell.angle_beta   90.00
_cell.angle_gamma   90.00
#
_symmetry.space_group_name_H-M   'P 1'
#
loop_
_entity.id
_entity.type
_entity.pdbx_description
1 polymer ?
#
loop_
_entity_poly.entity_id
_entity_poly.type
_entity_poly.pdbx_seq_one_letter_code
_entity_poly.pdbx_strand_id
1 'polypeptide(L)' 'MSYQNSIDLLPKELIEQVQEYIDGKVIYIPKKQEHKKHWGENTNTKQVLASRNSQICINFQK' A
#
# COMPACT_ATOMS: atom_id res chain seq x y z
N MET A 1 8.98 0.15 7.06
CA MET A 1 7.95 -0.78 7.60
C MET A 1 8.41 -1.14 9.00
N SER A 2 7.64 -0.77 10.02
CA SER A 2 7.87 -1.28 11.37
C SER A 2 7.49 -2.76 11.36
N TYR A 3 8.45 -3.63 11.68
CA TYR A 3 8.14 -5.02 11.98
C TYR A 3 7.19 -5.04 13.19
N GLN A 4 6.10 -5.80 13.08
CA GLN A 4 5.20 -6.03 14.19
C GLN A 4 5.09 -7.54 14.40
N ASN A 5 5.21 -7.96 15.66
CA ASN A 5 5.07 -9.36 16.02
C ASN A 5 3.59 -9.76 15.92
N SER A 6 3.31 -10.85 15.20
CA SER A 6 1.95 -11.35 15.01
C SER A 6 1.30 -11.83 16.31
N ILE A 7 2.10 -12.32 17.27
CA ILE A 7 1.62 -12.78 18.60
C ILE A 7 1.01 -11.62 19.39
N ASP A 8 1.52 -10.40 19.21
CA ASP A 8 1.02 -9.20 19.89
C ASP A 8 -0.22 -8.59 19.19
N LEU A 9 -0.52 -9.02 17.96
CA LEU A 9 -1.51 -8.40 17.08
C LEU A 9 -2.73 -9.27 16.80
N LEU A 10 -2.54 -10.58 16.71
CA LEU A 10 -3.57 -11.53 16.27
C LEU A 10 -4.00 -12.44 17.43
N PRO A 11 -5.29 -12.84 17.47
CA PRO A 11 -5.75 -13.88 18.39
C PRO A 11 -4.99 -15.18 18.19
N LYS A 12 -4.76 -15.92 19.28
CA LYS A 12 -4.05 -17.19 19.25
C LYS A 12 -4.67 -18.19 18.28
N GLU A 13 -6.00 -18.33 18.26
CA GLU A 13 -6.66 -19.30 17.38
C GLU A 13 -6.41 -18.98 15.89
N LEU A 14 -6.34 -17.69 15.54
CA LEU A 14 -6.05 -17.28 14.16
C LEU A 14 -4.61 -17.58 13.75
N ILE A 15 -3.66 -17.45 14.69
CA ILE A 15 -2.26 -17.81 14.45
C ILE A 15 -2.15 -19.32 14.18
N GLU A 16 -2.79 -20.14 15.01
CA GLU A 16 -2.82 -21.60 14.85
C GLU A 16 -3.41 -22.00 13.48
N GLN A 17 -4.52 -21.37 13.07
CA GLN A 17 -5.11 -21.60 11.75
C GLN A 17 -4.18 -21.21 10.60
N VAL A 18 -3.48 -20.08 10.69
CA VAL A 18 -2.51 -19.67 9.66
C VAL A 18 -1.35 -20.68 9.58
N GLN A 19 -0.91 -21.22 10.72
CA GLN A 19 0.16 -22.22 10.81
C GLN A 19 -0.19 -23.55 10.14
N GLU A 20 -1.47 -23.89 10.00
CA GLU A 20 -1.91 -25.06 9.21
C GLU A 20 -1.55 -24.94 7.72
N TYR A 21 -1.43 -23.71 7.19
CA TYR A 21 -1.09 -23.45 5.79
C TYR A 21 0.38 -23.10 5.59
N ILE A 22 0.98 -22.38 6.55
CA ILE A 22 2.35 -21.87 6.44
C ILE A 22 3.01 -21.75 7.82
N ASP A 23 4.23 -22.26 7.97
CA ASP A 23 5.02 -22.09 9.20
C ASP A 23 6.40 -21.48 8.91
N GLY A 24 6.85 -20.59 9.79
CA GLY A 24 8.15 -19.90 9.68
C GLY A 24 8.30 -18.91 8.52
N LYS A 25 7.21 -18.46 7.89
CA LYS A 25 7.24 -17.56 6.72
C LYS A 25 6.64 -16.19 7.02
N VAL A 26 7.12 -15.18 6.28
CA VAL A 26 6.54 -13.82 6.28
C VAL A 26 5.43 -13.74 5.24
N ILE A 27 4.25 -13.29 5.66
CA ILE A 27 3.11 -13.02 4.76
C ILE A 27 2.78 -11.55 4.69
N TYR A 28 2.35 -11.12 3.51
CA TYR A 28 1.77 -9.80 3.30
C TYR A 28 0.25 -9.89 3.41
N ILE A 29 -0.33 -9.13 4.33
CA ILE A 29 -1.78 -8.95 4.43
C ILE A 29 -2.16 -7.68 3.66
N PRO A 30 -2.91 -7.78 2.55
CA PRO A 30 -3.31 -6.60 1.79
C PRO A 30 -4.22 -5.70 2.63
N LYS A 31 -4.10 -4.38 2.40
CA LYS A 31 -5.02 -3.42 3.01
C LYS A 31 -6.46 -3.71 2.60
N LYS A 32 -7.39 -3.57 3.55
CA LYS A 32 -8.83 -3.53 3.25
C LYS A 32 -9.11 -2.49 2.17
N GLN A 33 -10.07 -2.79 1.31
CA GLN A 33 -10.40 -1.95 0.16
C GLN A 33 -10.80 -0.53 0.56
N GLU A 34 -11.55 -0.39 1.66
CA GLU A 34 -11.92 0.90 2.28
C GLU A 34 -10.73 1.77 2.69
N HIS A 35 -9.59 1.16 3.01
CA HIS A 35 -8.36 1.86 3.40
C HIS A 35 -7.32 1.90 2.27
N LYS A 36 -7.68 1.38 1.09
CA LYS A 36 -6.82 1.39 -0.08
C LYS A 36 -6.87 2.80 -0.68
N LYS A 37 -5.83 3.56 -0.40
CA LYS A 37 -5.64 4.88 -1.00
C LYS A 37 -5.39 4.76 -2.49
N HIS A 38 -6.00 5.65 -3.25
CA HIS A 38 -5.74 5.76 -4.68
C HIS A 38 -4.30 6.19 -4.92
N TRP A 39 -3.78 5.84 -6.09
CA TRP A 39 -2.46 6.31 -6.50
C TRP A 39 -2.39 7.84 -6.43
N GLY A 40 -1.35 8.35 -5.78
CA GLY A 40 -1.14 9.79 -5.57
C GLY A 40 -2.08 10.46 -4.56
N GLU A 41 -2.89 9.72 -3.78
CA GLU A 41 -3.78 10.32 -2.75
C GLU A 41 -3.01 10.82 -1.51
N ASN A 42 -1.87 10.20 -1.18
CA ASN A 42 -1.04 10.57 -0.04
C ASN A 42 -0.02 11.67 -0.32
N THR A 43 0.07 12.15 -1.55
CA THR A 43 1.19 12.99 -2.00
C THR A 43 0.69 14.00 -3.03
N ASN A 44 1.35 15.15 -3.16
CA ASN A 44 1.04 16.11 -4.22
C ASN A 44 1.45 15.64 -5.63
N THR A 45 1.90 14.40 -5.80
CA THR A 45 2.34 13.80 -7.06
C THR A 45 1.34 13.98 -8.20
N LYS A 46 0.03 13.81 -7.94
CA LYS A 46 -1.02 14.03 -8.96
C LYS A 46 -1.02 15.47 -9.50
N GLN A 47 -0.92 16.45 -8.61
CA GLN A 47 -0.91 17.86 -8.98
C GLN A 47 0.37 18.25 -9.73
N VAL A 48 1.52 17.78 -9.24
CA VAL A 48 2.83 18.01 -9.87
C VAL A 48 2.87 17.44 -11.27
N LEU A 49 2.39 16.20 -11.46
CA LEU A 49 2.34 15.58 -12.78
C LEU A 49 1.36 16.28 -13.72
N ALA A 50 0.20 16.71 -13.24
CA ALA A 50 -0.75 17.47 -14.04
C ALA A 50 -0.14 18.80 -14.53
N SER A 51 0.50 19.56 -13.64
CA SER A 51 1.17 20.82 -13.98
C SER A 51 2.30 20.59 -14.99
N ARG A 52 3.16 19.60 -14.75
CA ARG A 52 4.22 19.23 -15.70
C ARG A 52 3.68 18.85 -17.08
N ASN A 53 2.64 18.02 -17.13
CA ASN A 53 2.07 17.56 -18.39
C ASN A 53 1.44 18.72 -19.18
N SER A 54 0.77 19.66 -18.49
CA SER A 54 0.27 20.88 -19.12
C SER A 54 1.40 21.73 -19.71
N GLN A 55 2.51 21.89 -18.98
CA GLN A 55 3.68 22.62 -19.47
C GLN A 55 4.31 21.95 -20.69
N ILE A 56 4.40 20.62 -20.69
CA ILE A 56 4.86 19.85 -21.85
C ILE A 56 3.98 20.15 -23.06
N CYS A 57 2.65 20.03 -22.93
CA CYS A 57 1.72 20.32 -24.03
C CYS A 57 1.92 21.74 -24.60
N ILE A 58 2.07 22.75 -23.75
CA ILE A 58 2.33 24.14 -24.16
C ILE A 58 3.66 24.24 -24.92
N ASN A 59 4.72 23.59 -24.43
CA ASN A 59 6.05 23.67 -25.02
C ASN A 59 6.14 22.99 -26.39
N PHE A 60 5.32 21.96 -26.65
CA PHE A 60 5.29 21.23 -27.91
C PHE A 60 4.20 21.71 -28.90
N GLN A 61 3.45 22.76 -28.55
CA GLN A 61 2.49 23.44 -29.46
C GLN A 61 3.08 24.68 -30.16
N LYS A 62 4.38 24.94 -30.01
CA LYS A 62 5.15 25.92 -30.80
C LYS A 62 5.99 25.18 -31.84
#